data_AF-A0A3L7D4C1-F1
#
_entry.id   AF-A0A3L7D4C1-F1
#
_cell.length_a   1.000
_cell.length_b   1.000
_cell.length_c   1.000
_cell.angle_alpha   90.00
_cell.angle_beta   90.00
_cell.angle_gamma   90.00
#
_symmetry.space_group_name_H-M   'P 1'
#
loop_
_entity.id
_entity.type
_entity.pdbx_description
1 polymer ?
#
loop_
_entity_poly.entity_id
_entity_poly.type
_entity_poly.pdbx_seq_one_letter_code
_entity_poly.pdbx_strand_id
1 'polypeptide(L)' 'LPPSSDRFEKKRSSREPSGKKPGGQEGHEGKTLRQVEHPHHRVVHRVHTCQGCGASLREVKPFKVDIRQVFDVPPVAI' A
#
# COMPACT_ATOMS: atom_id res chain seq x y z
N LEU A 1 22.66 -20.15 23.70
CA LEU A 1 21.95 -18.90 24.04
C LEU A 1 22.30 -18.57 25.49
N PRO A 2 22.79 -17.35 25.81
CA PRO A 2 23.07 -16.95 27.19
C PRO A 2 21.77 -17.01 28.03
N PRO A 3 21.88 -17.19 29.36
CA PRO A 3 20.71 -17.29 30.24
C PRO A 3 19.86 -16.01 30.29
N SER A 4 20.36 -14.88 29.75
CA SER A 4 19.63 -13.63 29.55
C SER A 4 18.92 -13.53 28.19
N SER A 5 18.91 -14.59 27.38
CA SER A 5 18.17 -14.62 26.12
C SER A 5 16.75 -15.12 26.35
N ASP A 6 15.76 -14.24 26.19
CA ASP A 6 14.37 -14.65 25.99
C ASP A 6 14.31 -15.60 24.78
N ARG A 7 13.95 -16.86 25.03
CA ARG A 7 13.72 -17.82 23.96
C ARG A 7 12.58 -17.30 23.09
N PHE A 8 12.82 -17.22 21.78
CA PHE A 8 11.78 -16.91 20.79
C PHE A 8 10.80 -18.09 20.69
N GLU A 9 9.92 -18.23 21.68
CA GLU A 9 8.83 -19.19 21.60
C GLU A 9 7.76 -18.66 20.66
N LYS A 10 7.40 -19.50 19.69
CA LYS A 10 6.38 -19.16 18.69
C LYS A 10 5.01 -19.12 19.37
N LYS A 11 4.51 -17.91 19.64
CA LYS A 11 3.18 -17.74 20.24
C LYS A 11 2.11 -18.35 19.33
N ARG A 12 1.28 -19.23 19.91
CA ARG A 12 0.12 -19.82 19.22
C ARG A 12 -1.08 -18.88 19.36
N SER A 13 -1.83 -18.69 18.28
CA SER A 13 -3.06 -17.87 18.31
C SER A 13 -4.05 -18.45 19.32
N SER A 14 -4.60 -17.60 20.19
CA SER A 14 -5.70 -17.93 21.12
C SER A 14 -7.08 -17.82 20.47
N ARG A 15 -7.17 -17.37 19.21
CA ARG A 15 -8.43 -17.26 18.48
C ARG A 15 -8.96 -18.63 18.12
N GLU A 16 -10.27 -18.81 18.26
CA GLU A 16 -10.95 -19.98 17.70
C GLU A 16 -10.84 -19.98 16.16
N PRO A 17 -10.56 -21.13 15.54
CA PRO A 17 -10.58 -21.25 14.09
C PRO A 17 -11.97 -20.91 13.55
N SER A 18 -12.06 -20.03 12.56
CA SER A 18 -13.34 -19.61 11.99
C SER A 18 -14.06 -20.71 11.19
N GLY A 19 -13.39 -21.83 10.89
CA GLY A 19 -13.88 -22.89 10.00
C GLY A 19 -14.03 -22.48 8.53
N LYS A 20 -13.83 -21.20 8.19
CA LYS A 20 -13.93 -20.68 6.83
C LYS A 20 -12.66 -21.00 6.05
N LYS A 21 -12.83 -21.41 4.80
CA LYS A 21 -11.69 -21.56 3.87
C LYS A 21 -10.98 -20.20 3.73
N PRO A 22 -9.64 -20.17 3.73
CA PRO A 22 -8.91 -18.94 3.42
C PRO A 22 -9.22 -18.53 1.97
N GLY A 23 -9.60 -17.28 1.76
CA GLY A 23 -9.95 -16.75 0.45
C GLY A 23 -11.16 -15.83 0.46
N GLY A 24 -11.57 -15.40 -0.73
CA GLY A 24 -12.81 -14.66 -0.95
C GLY A 24 -14.04 -15.57 -0.92
N GLN A 25 -15.19 -15.00 -1.29
CA GLN A 25 -16.43 -15.75 -1.46
C GLN A 25 -16.28 -16.83 -2.56
N GLU A 26 -16.85 -18.00 -2.35
CA GLU A 26 -16.79 -19.12 -3.30
C GLU A 26 -17.44 -18.71 -4.63
N GLY A 27 -16.76 -18.96 -5.75
CA GLY A 27 -17.21 -18.56 -7.08
C GLY A 27 -16.85 -17.13 -7.51
N HIS A 28 -16.29 -16.30 -6.62
CA HIS A 28 -15.83 -14.96 -6.99
C HIS A 28 -14.36 -14.97 -7.40
N GLU A 29 -14.10 -14.76 -8.69
CA GLU A 29 -12.75 -14.45 -9.15
C GLU A 29 -12.31 -13.08 -8.59
N GLY A 30 -11.38 -13.10 -7.65
CA GLY A 30 -10.75 -11.88 -7.18
C GLY A 30 -10.03 -11.19 -8.32
N LYS A 31 -10.41 -9.95 -8.65
CA LYS A 31 -9.67 -9.09 -9.57
C LYS A 31 -8.90 -8.06 -8.76
N THR A 32 -7.58 -8.20 -8.72
CA THR A 32 -6.71 -7.17 -8.16
C THR A 32 -6.76 -5.92 -9.03
N LEU A 33 -7.06 -4.76 -8.44
CA LEU A 33 -6.98 -3.49 -9.15
C LEU A 33 -5.56 -3.26 -9.64
N ARG A 34 -5.40 -3.00 -10.94
CA ARG A 34 -4.13 -2.65 -11.57
C ARG A 34 -4.16 -1.17 -11.94
N GLN A 35 -2.99 -0.54 -11.88
CA GLN A 35 -2.84 0.81 -12.41
C GLN A 35 -3.17 0.82 -13.90
N VAL A 36 -3.98 1.77 -14.34
CA VAL A 36 -4.37 1.95 -15.74
C VAL A 36 -3.44 2.94 -16.42
N GLU A 37 -3.25 2.79 -17.73
CA GLU A 37 -2.41 3.71 -18.51
C GLU A 37 -3.03 5.11 -18.61
N HIS A 38 -4.35 5.22 -18.72
CA HIS A 38 -5.05 6.49 -18.89
C HIS A 38 -6.11 6.68 -17.78
N PRO A 39 -5.74 7.23 -16.61
CA PRO A 39 -6.72 7.57 -15.58
C PRO A 39 -7.53 8.82 -15.98
N HIS A 40 -8.75 8.96 -15.44
CA HIS A 40 -9.61 10.12 -15.70
C HIS A 40 -8.95 11.45 -15.36
N HIS A 41 -8.19 11.48 -14.26
CA HIS A 41 -7.48 12.67 -13.80
C HIS A 41 -6.04 12.31 -13.41
N ARG A 42 -5.12 13.24 -13.67
CA ARG A 42 -3.71 13.14 -13.29
C ARG A 42 -3.32 14.37 -12.47
N VAL A 43 -2.72 14.13 -11.31
CA VAL A 43 -2.18 15.19 -10.44
C VAL A 43 -0.69 14.96 -10.27
N VAL A 44 0.12 15.98 -10.56
CA VAL A 44 1.59 15.91 -10.45
C VAL A 44 2.03 16.62 -9.18
N HIS A 45 2.62 15.88 -8.25
CA HIS A 45 3.21 16.41 -7.03
C HIS A 45 4.72 16.63 -7.22
N ARG A 46 5.09 17.73 -7.90
CA ARG A 46 6.51 18.07 -8.13
C ARG A 46 7.13 18.70 -6.89
N VAL A 47 8.28 18.19 -6.47
CA VAL A 47 9.08 18.82 -5.43
C VAL A 47 9.78 20.04 -6.03
N HIS A 48 9.58 21.21 -5.42
CA HIS A 48 10.16 22.47 -5.90
C HIS A 48 11.38 22.93 -5.11
N THR A 49 11.61 22.35 -3.93
CA THR A 49 12.65 22.80 -3.02
C THR A 49 13.30 21.60 -2.34
N CYS A 50 14.62 21.61 -2.22
CA CYS A 50 15.36 20.60 -1.49
C CYS A 50 15.02 20.67 0.00
N GLN A 51 14.61 19.53 0.59
CA GLN A 51 14.29 19.47 2.02
C GLN A 51 15.52 19.60 2.93
N GLY A 52 16.73 19.33 2.43
CA GLY A 52 17.96 19.44 3.20
C GLY A 52 18.56 20.85 3.20
N CYS A 53 18.74 21.45 2.03
CA CYS A 53 19.45 22.73 1.88
C CYS A 53 18.57 23.91 1.45
N GLY A 54 17.28 23.69 1.12
CA GLY A 54 16.38 24.77 0.71
C GLY A 54 16.57 25.28 -0.72
N ALA A 55 17.52 24.73 -1.48
CA ALA A 55 17.73 25.14 -2.88
C ALA A 55 16.51 24.85 -3.77
N SER A 56 16.30 25.68 -4.78
CA SER A 56 15.26 25.47 -5.79
C SER A 56 15.55 24.24 -6.66
N LEU A 57 14.53 23.42 -6.89
CA LEU A 57 14.53 22.24 -7.75
C LEU A 57 13.61 22.39 -8.96
N ARG A 58 13.06 23.59 -9.20
CA ARG A 58 12.06 23.81 -10.27
C ARG A 58 12.57 23.34 -11.64
N GLU A 59 13.82 23.68 -11.96
CA GLU A 59 14.48 23.37 -13.23
C GLU A 59 15.30 22.06 -13.19
N VAL A 60 15.35 21.39 -12.04
CA VAL A 60 16.11 20.14 -11.89
C VAL A 60 15.26 18.97 -12.36
N LYS A 61 15.84 18.09 -13.19
CA LYS A 61 15.16 16.85 -13.61
C LYS A 61 15.00 15.91 -12.40
N PRO A 62 13.80 15.33 -12.17
CA PRO A 62 13.61 14.37 -11.08
C PRO A 62 14.53 13.15 -11.26
N PHE A 63 15.17 12.72 -10.18
CA PHE A 63 15.93 11.48 -10.15
C PHE A 63 15.00 10.24 -10.13
N LYS A 64 13.88 10.32 -9.42
CA LYS A 64 12.87 9.26 -9.30
C LYS A 64 11.47 9.85 -9.34
N VAL A 65 10.51 9.09 -9.87
CA VAL A 65 9.08 9.37 -9.81
C VAL A 65 8.39 8.16 -9.20
N ASP A 66 7.55 8.38 -8.19
CA ASP A 66 6.61 7.38 -7.67
C ASP A 66 5.20 7.73 -8.16
N ILE A 67 4.43 6.72 -8.56
CA ILE A 67 3.08 6.86 -9.10
C ILE A 67 2.11 6.08 -8.23
N ARG A 68 0.94 6.67 -7.95
CA ARG A 68 -0.15 6.07 -7.21
C ARG A 68 -1.45 6.31 -7.97
N GLN A 69 -2.35 5.32 -7.97
CA GLN A 69 -3.71 5.47 -8.50
C GLN A 69 -4.71 5.29 -7.36
N VAL A 70 -5.60 6.28 -7.23
CA VAL A 70 -6.73 6.24 -6.30
C VAL A 70 -7.96 5.84 -7.09
N PHE A 71 -8.76 4.93 -6.52
CA PHE A 71 -10.05 4.52 -7.06
C PHE A 71 -11.12 4.95 -6.06
N ASP A 72 -12.11 5.70 -6.55
CA ASP A 72 -13.28 6.03 -5.75
C ASP A 72 -14.18 4.80 -5.61
N VAL A 73 -14.63 4.54 -4.39
CA VAL A 73 -15.61 3.48 -4.13
C VAL A 73 -17.00 4.08 -4.30
N PRO A 74 -17.88 3.50 -5.14
CA PRO A 74 -19.22 4.01 -5.29
C PRO A 74 -19.97 3.94 -3.95
N PRO A 75 -20.92 4.86 -3.70
CA PRO A 75 -21.77 4.80 -2.52
C PRO A 75 -22.55 3.47 -2.52
N VAL A 76 -22.66 2.85 -1.34
CA VAL A 76 -23.44 1.63 -1.16
C VAL A 76 -24.93 2.00 -1.19
N ALA A 77 -25.69 1.41 -2.11
CA ALA A 77 -27.14 1.49 -2.06
C ALA A 77 -27.65 0.64 -0.89
N ILE A 78 -28.40 1.27 0.02
CA ILE A 78 -29.10 0.62 1.14
C ILE A 78 -30.51 0.28 0.67
#